data_AF-A0A3Q0KPS3-F1
#
_entry.id   AF-A0A3Q0KPS3-F1
#
_cell.length_a   1.000
_cell.length_b   1.000
_cell.length_c   1.000
_cell.angle_alpha   90.00
_cell.angle_beta   90.00
_cell.angle_gamma   90.00
#
_symmetry.space_group_name_H-M   'P 1'
#
loop_
_entity.id
_entity.type
_entity.pdbx_description
1 polymer ?
#
loop_
_entity_poly.entity_id
_entity_poly.type
_entity_poly.pdbx_seq_one_letter_code
_entity_poly.pdbx_strand_id
1 'polypeptide(L)'
;MLLIWSVLIPIVCLWTAGIIFIWSFDNNISLNNYSLFDSVCENVYFKQCTQSRRSWLKCINNINRPNRQQRRNHTTLTSNWPPSTIPGLFDDEFPVINLALRIPFTKNAENPFDSPYYRKYLHFTTRIEDNMMRSPGLWSSGYNLFPQTLDFDKVIYNAANGFPSTTLPINNPDILALRLPKSICNPCVRERAPDLIVVIKSCSYCSDERDHARNTFMQRHLWSNITVQFVFVVGIPYPNESNMFTFGNNKFKLKDSWWRLSRKHDKDRWTFIKRLAMEADFHEDILIGSFHDTYFNLSTKLVFTFRWLSALCPNTVPLFLFIDNDYDLVPWNVIKFYKNHTIDCLRDLTGGIRHKNSMVIRPSYDGNISSIWAVMLKEFPWSRYPPYFYGATYILGSNIVKRLAIASAFTQHIRIDDAYLGILFNKLNIIPRNLDIISLASGGPDIESGAINVPHYISKRIIDWKTGKLRFSHR
;
A
#
# COMPACT_ATOMS: atom_id res chain seq x y z
N MET A 1 -57.25 -35.58 -6.24
CA MET A 1 -55.86 -35.73 -5.75
C MET A 1 -54.82 -35.88 -6.87
N LEU A 2 -55.07 -36.66 -7.94
CA LEU A 2 -54.09 -36.89 -9.02
C LEU A 2 -53.62 -35.61 -9.76
N LEU A 3 -54.47 -34.59 -9.93
CA LEU A 3 -54.12 -33.33 -10.60
C LEU A 3 -53.19 -32.39 -9.80
N ILE A 4 -53.11 -32.55 -8.48
CA ILE A 4 -52.23 -31.70 -7.64
C ILE A 4 -50.78 -32.22 -7.69
N TRP A 5 -50.61 -33.53 -7.86
CA TRP A 5 -49.29 -34.16 -7.93
C TRP A 5 -48.59 -33.92 -9.27
N SER A 6 -49.32 -33.75 -10.37
CA SER A 6 -48.72 -33.47 -11.69
C SER A 6 -48.05 -32.10 -11.77
N VAL A 7 -48.43 -31.13 -10.93
CA VAL A 7 -47.84 -29.78 -10.89
C VAL A 7 -46.72 -29.67 -9.85
N LEU A 8 -46.86 -30.34 -8.70
CA LEU A 8 -45.86 -30.26 -7.63
C LEU A 8 -44.55 -31.00 -7.97
N ILE A 9 -44.61 -32.15 -8.65
CA ILE A 9 -43.42 -32.93 -8.99
C ILE A 9 -42.44 -32.14 -9.89
N PRO A 10 -42.88 -31.50 -11.01
CA PRO A 10 -42.00 -30.69 -11.85
C PRO A 10 -41.36 -29.51 -11.10
N ILE A 11 -42.10 -28.83 -10.22
CA ILE A 11 -41.60 -27.68 -9.47
C ILE A 11 -40.50 -28.11 -8.49
N VAL A 12 -40.70 -29.22 -7.78
CA VAL A 12 -39.68 -29.77 -6.88
C VAL A 12 -38.46 -30.24 -7.68
N CYS A 13 -38.65 -30.87 -8.84
CA CYS A 13 -37.54 -31.26 -9.72
C CYS A 13 -36.75 -30.05 -10.27
N LEU A 14 -37.42 -28.94 -10.60
CA LEU A 14 -36.75 -27.72 -11.04
C LEU A 14 -35.97 -27.05 -9.90
N TRP A 15 -36.52 -27.07 -8.67
CA TRP A 15 -35.82 -26.58 -7.49
C TRP A 15 -34.61 -27.43 -7.13
N THR A 16 -34.73 -28.77 -7.17
CA THR A 16 -33.59 -29.64 -6.90
C THR A 16 -32.55 -29.56 -8.01
N ALA A 17 -32.95 -29.47 -9.28
CA ALA A 17 -32.03 -29.22 -10.39
C ALA A 17 -31.32 -27.87 -10.24
N GLY A 18 -32.03 -26.80 -9.87
CA GLY A 18 -31.45 -25.48 -9.61
C GLY A 18 -30.46 -25.48 -8.45
N ILE A 19 -30.78 -26.18 -7.35
CA ILE A 19 -29.88 -26.33 -6.20
C ILE A 19 -28.66 -27.17 -6.58
N ILE A 20 -28.84 -28.29 -7.30
CA ILE A 20 -27.73 -29.14 -7.78
C ILE A 20 -26.85 -28.38 -8.78
N PHE A 21 -27.44 -27.53 -9.64
CA PHE A 21 -26.71 -26.71 -10.60
C PHE A 21 -25.90 -25.61 -9.90
N ILE A 22 -26.48 -24.93 -8.90
CA ILE A 22 -25.77 -23.96 -8.06
C ILE A 22 -24.66 -24.67 -7.26
N TRP A 23 -24.92 -25.86 -6.70
CA TRP A 23 -23.92 -26.64 -5.98
C TRP A 23 -22.80 -27.20 -6.88
N SER A 24 -23.13 -27.58 -8.13
CA SER A 24 -22.14 -28.04 -9.12
C SER A 24 -21.24 -26.90 -9.61
N PHE A 25 -21.73 -25.66 -9.65
CA PHE A 25 -20.89 -24.52 -10.00
C PHE A 25 -20.04 -24.00 -8.84
N ASP A 26 -20.47 -24.19 -7.58
CA ASP A 26 -19.72 -23.68 -6.42
C ASP A 26 -18.70 -24.67 -5.83
N ASN A 27 -18.80 -25.98 -6.14
CA ASN A 27 -17.89 -26.99 -5.58
C ASN A 27 -16.91 -27.54 -6.63
N ASN A 28 -15.62 -27.40 -6.31
CA ASN A 28 -14.45 -27.94 -7.02
C ASN A 28 -13.86 -27.09 -8.16
N ILE A 29 -13.44 -25.86 -7.84
CA ILE A 29 -12.23 -25.32 -8.47
C ILE A 29 -11.04 -26.16 -7.97
N SER A 30 -10.86 -27.32 -8.60
CA SER A 30 -9.67 -28.15 -8.46
C SER A 30 -8.47 -27.38 -9.00
N LEU A 31 -7.45 -27.15 -8.16
CA LEU A 31 -6.18 -26.53 -8.54
C LEU A 31 -5.43 -27.33 -9.63
N ASN A 32 -5.84 -28.56 -9.93
CA ASN A 32 -5.03 -29.48 -10.75
C ASN A 32 -4.93 -29.13 -12.23
N ASN A 33 -5.68 -28.14 -12.76
CA ASN A 33 -5.66 -27.82 -14.19
C ASN A 33 -5.04 -26.47 -14.57
N TYR A 34 -4.74 -25.59 -13.62
CA TYR A 34 -4.14 -24.28 -13.95
C TYR A 34 -2.62 -24.35 -13.89
N SER A 35 -1.94 -23.68 -14.83
CA SER A 35 -0.54 -23.34 -14.60
C SER A 35 -0.43 -22.40 -13.39
N LEU A 36 0.76 -22.29 -12.79
CA LEU A 36 0.99 -21.32 -11.71
C LEU A 36 0.67 -19.89 -12.15
N PHE A 37 1.01 -19.55 -13.41
CA PHE A 37 0.70 -18.26 -14.01
C PHE A 37 -0.81 -18.03 -14.09
N ASP A 38 -1.57 -18.99 -14.63
CA ASP A 38 -3.03 -18.85 -14.75
C ASP A 38 -3.71 -18.79 -13.37
N SER A 39 -3.19 -19.52 -12.39
CA SER A 39 -3.71 -19.49 -11.01
C SER A 39 -3.57 -18.10 -10.38
N VAL A 40 -2.46 -17.42 -10.65
CA VAL A 40 -2.23 -16.01 -10.26
C VAL A 40 -3.20 -15.09 -11.01
N CYS A 41 -3.33 -15.27 -12.33
CA CYS A 41 -4.18 -14.43 -13.18
C CYS A 41 -5.66 -14.51 -12.83
N GLU A 42 -6.13 -15.71 -12.52
CA GLU A 42 -7.50 -15.95 -12.09
C GLU A 42 -7.74 -15.66 -10.61
N ASN A 43 -6.71 -15.20 -9.88
CA ASN A 43 -6.74 -14.91 -8.44
C ASN A 43 -7.33 -16.09 -7.64
N VAL A 44 -6.98 -17.32 -8.02
CA VAL A 44 -7.59 -18.56 -7.50
C VAL A 44 -7.47 -18.62 -5.98
N TYR A 45 -6.29 -18.28 -5.43
CA TYR A 45 -6.05 -18.31 -3.99
C TYR A 45 -7.00 -17.38 -3.24
N PHE A 46 -7.12 -16.12 -3.68
CA PHE A 46 -7.98 -15.16 -3.00
C PHE A 46 -9.46 -15.53 -3.13
N LYS A 47 -9.91 -15.98 -4.30
CA LYS A 47 -11.27 -16.53 -4.49
C LYS A 47 -11.55 -17.66 -3.49
N GLN A 48 -10.64 -18.62 -3.33
CA GLN A 48 -10.77 -19.70 -2.34
C GLN A 48 -10.82 -19.16 -0.91
N CYS A 49 -9.98 -18.19 -0.56
CA CYS A 49 -10.02 -17.54 0.74
C CYS A 49 -11.35 -16.83 1.00
N THR A 50 -12.03 -16.34 -0.05
CA THR A 50 -13.30 -15.62 0.02
C THR A 50 -14.56 -16.42 -0.33
N GLN A 51 -14.48 -17.76 -0.35
CA GLN A 51 -15.65 -18.66 -0.43
C GLN A 51 -16.44 -18.80 0.88
N SER A 52 -15.76 -19.04 2.00
CA SER A 52 -16.40 -19.22 3.31
C SER A 52 -15.59 -18.61 4.46
N ARG A 53 -16.25 -18.32 5.59
CA ARG A 53 -15.57 -17.87 6.82
C ARG A 53 -14.46 -18.83 7.25
N ARG A 54 -14.68 -20.14 7.09
CA ARG A 54 -13.67 -21.17 7.40
C ARG A 54 -12.46 -21.05 6.47
N SER A 55 -12.70 -20.89 5.18
CA SER A 55 -11.64 -20.70 4.17
C SER A 55 -10.82 -19.44 4.46
N TRP A 56 -11.49 -18.34 4.84
CA TRP A 56 -10.83 -17.10 5.23
C TRP A 56 -9.88 -17.29 6.40
N LEU A 57 -10.38 -17.83 7.51
CA LEU A 57 -9.56 -18.07 8.70
C LEU A 57 -8.38 -19.00 8.40
N LYS A 58 -8.59 -20.03 7.57
CA LYS A 58 -7.52 -20.92 7.11
C LYS A 58 -6.46 -20.17 6.31
N CYS A 59 -6.86 -19.33 5.35
CA CYS A 59 -5.93 -18.53 4.55
C CYS A 59 -5.14 -17.54 5.40
N ILE A 60 -5.79 -16.82 6.31
CA ILE A 60 -5.10 -15.89 7.22
C ILE A 60 -4.08 -16.61 8.08
N ASN A 61 -4.45 -17.76 8.66
CA ASN A 61 -3.52 -18.56 9.44
C ASN A 61 -2.34 -19.04 8.60
N ASN A 62 -2.56 -19.42 7.34
CA ASN A 62 -1.51 -19.83 6.40
C ASN A 62 -0.57 -18.67 6.04
N ILE A 63 -1.12 -17.51 5.68
CA ILE A 63 -0.35 -16.30 5.34
C ILE A 63 0.53 -15.87 6.53
N ASN A 64 -0.02 -15.94 7.74
CA ASN A 64 0.63 -15.52 8.99
C ASN A 64 1.46 -16.63 9.66
N ARG A 65 1.71 -17.76 8.99
CA ARG A 65 2.54 -18.83 9.55
C ARG A 65 3.94 -18.30 9.94
N PRO A 66 4.43 -18.60 11.15
CA PRO A 66 5.83 -18.38 11.48
C PRO A 66 6.75 -19.12 10.48
N ASN A 67 7.91 -18.54 10.16
CA ASN A 67 8.97 -19.13 9.34
C ASN A 67 8.74 -19.24 7.83
N ARG A 68 7.71 -18.60 7.24
CA ARG A 68 7.57 -18.56 5.76
C ARG A 68 8.83 -18.05 5.07
N GLN A 69 9.47 -17.02 5.63
CA GLN A 69 10.72 -16.46 5.09
C GLN A 69 11.92 -17.42 5.16
N GLN A 70 12.01 -18.26 6.21
CA GLN A 70 13.12 -19.22 6.36
C GLN A 70 13.06 -20.35 5.32
N ARG A 71 11.89 -20.58 4.71
CA ARG A 71 11.66 -21.62 3.70
C ARG A 71 11.91 -21.14 2.27
N ARG A 72 12.33 -19.88 2.06
CA ARG A 72 12.61 -19.38 0.71
C ARG A 72 13.70 -20.22 0.06
N ASN A 73 13.45 -20.68 -1.16
CA ASN A 73 14.50 -21.27 -1.99
C ASN A 73 15.47 -20.16 -2.39
N HIS A 74 16.58 -20.03 -1.65
CA HIS A 74 17.64 -19.07 -1.97
C HIS A 74 18.37 -19.39 -3.30
N THR A 75 18.13 -20.57 -3.89
CA THR A 75 18.77 -21.03 -5.13
C THR A 75 18.32 -20.27 -6.39
N THR A 76 17.21 -19.51 -6.34
CA THR A 76 16.67 -18.74 -7.48
C THR A 76 16.91 -17.22 -7.38
N LEU A 77 17.81 -16.76 -6.50
CA LEU A 77 18.06 -15.33 -6.20
C LEU A 77 18.76 -14.51 -7.32
N THR A 78 18.60 -14.85 -8.60
CA THR A 78 19.37 -14.23 -9.70
C THR A 78 18.66 -13.10 -10.45
N SER A 79 17.65 -12.43 -9.87
CA SER A 79 16.99 -11.31 -10.54
C SER A 79 17.45 -9.93 -10.07
N ASN A 80 17.48 -9.01 -11.02
CA ASN A 80 17.49 -7.59 -10.78
C ASN A 80 16.14 -7.10 -10.20
N TRP A 81 16.11 -5.89 -9.65
CA TRP A 81 14.87 -5.19 -9.31
C TRP A 81 14.74 -3.87 -10.09
N PRO A 82 13.63 -3.62 -10.82
CA PRO A 82 12.50 -4.52 -11.04
C PRO A 82 12.91 -5.85 -11.70
N PRO A 83 12.18 -6.96 -11.44
CA PRO A 83 12.48 -8.24 -12.05
C PRO A 83 12.26 -8.18 -13.57
N SER A 84 13.15 -8.82 -14.33
CA SER A 84 13.04 -8.94 -15.79
C SER A 84 11.90 -9.85 -16.25
N THR A 85 11.43 -10.77 -15.39
CA THR A 85 10.35 -11.70 -15.68
C THR A 85 9.38 -11.83 -14.51
N ILE A 86 8.10 -12.05 -14.83
CA ILE A 86 7.02 -12.19 -13.84
C ILE A 86 7.14 -13.45 -12.97
N PRO A 87 7.55 -14.63 -13.46
CA PRO A 87 7.65 -15.82 -12.62
C PRO A 87 8.58 -15.65 -11.41
N GLY A 88 9.57 -14.76 -11.49
CA GLY A 88 10.42 -14.40 -10.37
C GLY A 88 9.69 -13.76 -9.19
N LEU A 89 8.46 -13.28 -9.38
CA LEU A 89 7.61 -12.69 -8.34
C LEU A 89 6.60 -13.68 -7.74
N PHE A 90 6.49 -14.90 -8.24
CA PHE A 90 5.54 -15.87 -7.68
C PHE A 90 5.96 -16.33 -6.29
N ASP A 91 5.02 -16.36 -5.35
CA ASP A 91 5.25 -16.90 -4.02
C ASP A 91 5.59 -18.40 -4.08
N ASP A 92 6.42 -18.87 -3.16
CA ASP A 92 6.89 -20.27 -3.15
C ASP A 92 5.81 -21.24 -2.62
N GLU A 93 4.79 -20.76 -1.89
CA GLU A 93 3.76 -21.58 -1.24
C GLU A 93 2.36 -21.37 -1.84
N PHE A 94 2.06 -20.16 -2.33
CA PHE A 94 0.73 -19.79 -2.82
C PHE A 94 0.77 -19.30 -4.27
N PRO A 95 -0.28 -19.54 -5.08
CA PRO A 95 -0.35 -19.00 -6.44
C PRO A 95 -0.75 -17.51 -6.42
N VAL A 96 0.14 -16.68 -5.89
CA VAL A 96 0.02 -15.22 -5.77
C VAL A 96 1.35 -14.54 -6.07
N ILE A 97 1.32 -13.24 -6.33
CA ILE A 97 2.54 -12.42 -6.42
C ILE A 97 3.04 -12.09 -5.01
N ASN A 98 4.33 -12.32 -4.75
CA ASN A 98 5.04 -11.88 -3.58
C ASN A 98 6.01 -10.74 -3.94
N LEU A 99 5.78 -9.57 -3.36
CA LEU A 99 6.54 -8.36 -3.61
C LEU A 99 7.76 -8.22 -2.68
N ALA A 100 8.22 -9.28 -2.04
CA ALA A 100 9.54 -9.28 -1.41
C ALA A 100 10.64 -9.13 -2.47
N LEU A 101 11.67 -8.33 -2.19
CA LEU A 101 12.83 -8.23 -3.08
C LEU A 101 13.61 -9.55 -3.07
N ARG A 102 13.75 -10.18 -4.24
CA ARG A 102 14.54 -11.40 -4.45
C ARG A 102 15.88 -11.09 -5.14
N ILE A 103 16.66 -10.23 -4.50
CA ILE A 103 17.99 -9.82 -4.98
C ILE A 103 19.10 -10.73 -4.43
N PRO A 104 20.22 -10.90 -5.13
CA PRO A 104 21.33 -11.73 -4.67
C PRO A 104 22.08 -11.11 -3.50
N PHE A 105 22.69 -11.95 -2.65
CA PHE A 105 23.57 -11.56 -1.55
C PHE A 105 24.87 -12.36 -1.60
N THR A 106 25.98 -11.78 -1.15
CA THR A 106 27.23 -12.52 -0.96
C THR A 106 27.08 -13.55 0.17
N LYS A 107 27.81 -14.68 0.12
CA LYS A 107 27.77 -15.71 1.18
C LYS A 107 28.02 -15.17 2.60
N ASN A 108 28.86 -14.13 2.71
CA ASN A 108 29.20 -13.48 3.98
C ASN A 108 28.50 -12.12 4.13
N ALA A 109 27.31 -11.96 3.53
CA ALA A 109 26.58 -10.69 3.62
C ALA A 109 26.34 -10.32 5.10
N GLU A 110 26.68 -9.09 5.47
CA GLU A 110 26.54 -8.60 6.83
C GLU A 110 25.07 -8.62 7.25
N ASN A 111 24.79 -9.21 8.41
CA ASN A 111 23.51 -9.04 9.07
C ASN A 111 23.44 -7.62 9.67
N PRO A 112 22.46 -6.78 9.28
CA PRO A 112 22.39 -5.41 9.79
C PRO A 112 22.28 -5.30 11.31
N PHE A 113 21.74 -6.33 11.98
CA PHE A 113 21.63 -6.37 13.44
C PHE A 113 22.95 -6.71 14.14
N ASP A 114 23.95 -7.21 13.41
CA ASP A 114 25.28 -7.52 13.94
C ASP A 114 26.28 -6.37 13.78
N SER A 115 25.90 -5.34 13.02
CA SER A 115 26.76 -4.19 12.75
C SER A 115 27.22 -3.49 14.04
N PRO A 116 28.49 -3.09 14.17
CA PRO A 116 28.98 -2.34 15.33
C PRO A 116 28.17 -1.05 15.61
N TYR A 117 27.69 -0.38 14.56
CA TYR A 117 26.84 0.81 14.69
C TYR A 117 25.47 0.46 15.29
N TYR A 118 24.85 -0.63 14.82
CA TYR A 118 23.58 -1.10 15.38
C TYR A 118 23.74 -1.52 16.84
N ARG A 119 24.79 -2.27 17.20
CA ARG A 119 25.04 -2.69 18.59
C ARG A 119 25.33 -1.51 19.52
N LYS A 120 26.18 -0.57 19.07
CA LYS A 120 26.45 0.68 19.80
C LYS A 120 25.16 1.48 20.00
N TYR A 121 24.30 1.50 18.98
CA TYR A 121 23.01 2.16 19.05
C TYR A 121 22.04 1.47 20.01
N LEU A 122 21.89 0.15 19.92
CA LEU A 122 21.06 -0.64 20.83
C LEU A 122 21.45 -0.38 22.29
N HIS A 123 22.76 -0.40 22.59
CA HIS A 123 23.29 -0.07 23.90
C HIS A 123 23.00 1.36 24.36
N PHE A 124 23.02 2.32 23.43
CA PHE A 124 22.64 3.70 23.71
C PHE A 124 21.15 3.83 24.00
N THR A 125 20.29 3.13 23.26
CA THR A 125 18.85 3.15 23.49
C THR A 125 18.43 2.49 24.78
N THR A 126 19.02 1.36 25.13
CA THR A 126 18.75 0.69 26.41
C THR A 126 19.19 1.59 27.57
N ARG A 127 20.39 2.18 27.49
CA ARG A 127 20.85 3.16 28.49
C ARG A 127 19.99 4.42 28.60
N ILE A 128 19.43 4.92 27.50
CA ILE A 128 18.52 6.07 27.55
C ILE A 128 17.17 5.68 28.14
N GLU A 129 16.64 4.51 27.76
CA GLU A 129 15.42 3.96 28.36
C GLU A 129 15.59 3.78 29.88
N ASP A 130 16.79 3.41 30.34
CA ASP A 130 17.12 3.25 31.76
C ASP A 130 17.44 4.58 32.49
N ASN A 131 18.19 5.51 31.90
CA ASN A 131 18.75 6.68 32.62
C ASN A 131 18.12 8.04 32.30
N MET A 132 17.29 8.17 31.25
CA MET A 132 16.65 9.44 30.90
C MET A 132 15.23 9.20 30.39
N MET A 133 14.26 9.18 31.32
CA MET A 133 12.80 9.15 31.04
C MET A 133 12.27 10.30 30.14
N ARG A 134 13.11 11.10 29.46
CA ARG A 134 12.70 12.28 28.67
C ARG A 134 13.57 12.62 27.45
N SER A 135 14.51 11.77 27.03
CA SER A 135 15.36 12.13 25.86
C SER A 135 14.55 12.09 24.56
N PRO A 136 14.54 13.16 23.74
CA PRO A 136 13.84 13.14 22.46
C PRO A 136 14.53 12.24 21.42
N GLY A 137 15.77 11.80 21.69
CA GLY A 137 16.61 11.04 20.77
C GLY A 137 17.89 11.80 20.39
N LEU A 138 18.64 11.29 19.42
CA LEU A 138 19.86 11.93 18.92
C LEU A 138 19.52 13.25 18.19
N TRP A 139 20.17 14.35 18.58
CA TRP A 139 19.97 15.68 17.97
C TRP A 139 20.69 15.88 16.63
N SER A 140 21.63 14.99 16.27
CA SER A 140 22.35 15.08 15.00
C SER A 140 21.47 14.68 13.82
N SER A 141 21.74 15.25 12.64
CA SER A 141 21.08 14.91 11.36
C SER A 141 21.71 13.68 10.66
N GLY A 142 22.38 12.81 11.43
CA GLY A 142 23.06 11.62 10.92
C GLY A 142 22.11 10.49 10.53
N TYR A 143 21.01 10.77 9.84
CA TYR A 143 19.96 9.83 9.43
C TYR A 143 20.49 8.62 8.64
N ASN A 144 21.58 8.81 7.90
CA ASN A 144 22.24 7.73 7.18
C ASN A 144 22.90 6.69 8.09
N LEU A 145 23.15 7.01 9.37
CA LEU A 145 23.94 6.16 10.27
C LEU A 145 23.18 5.00 10.92
N PHE A 146 21.85 4.95 10.83
CA PHE A 146 21.08 3.89 11.47
C PHE A 146 20.00 3.29 10.55
N PRO A 147 19.69 2.00 10.73
CA PRO A 147 20.55 0.96 11.33
C PRO A 147 21.61 0.47 10.35
N GLN A 148 21.41 0.72 9.05
CA GLN A 148 22.33 0.35 7.99
C GLN A 148 23.01 1.62 7.44
N THR A 149 24.33 1.70 7.60
CA THR A 149 25.22 2.69 6.98
C THR A 149 25.57 2.23 5.56
N LEU A 150 24.64 2.40 4.62
CA LEU A 150 24.82 1.97 3.23
C LEU A 150 24.93 3.19 2.30
N ASP A 151 25.73 3.04 1.25
CA ASP A 151 25.65 3.89 0.07
C ASP A 151 24.44 3.44 -0.75
N PHE A 152 23.35 4.21 -0.67
CA PHE A 152 22.11 3.86 -1.34
C PHE A 152 22.21 3.95 -2.86
N ASP A 153 23.06 4.80 -3.43
CA ASP A 153 23.24 4.84 -4.89
C ASP A 153 23.86 3.53 -5.38
N LYS A 154 24.83 2.99 -4.62
CA LYS A 154 25.37 1.64 -4.86
C LYS A 154 24.34 0.54 -4.64
N VAL A 155 23.52 0.62 -3.58
CA VAL A 155 22.45 -0.38 -3.33
C VAL A 155 21.44 -0.40 -4.47
N ILE A 156 20.99 0.77 -4.94
CA ILE A 156 20.08 0.89 -6.08
C ILE A 156 20.73 0.31 -7.34
N TYR A 157 21.97 0.71 -7.64
CA TYR A 157 22.69 0.22 -8.81
C TYR A 157 22.85 -1.30 -8.80
N ASN A 158 23.25 -1.87 -7.67
CA ASN A 158 23.44 -3.31 -7.51
C ASN A 158 22.13 -4.06 -7.70
N ALA A 159 21.06 -3.63 -7.02
CA ALA A 159 19.76 -4.25 -7.16
C ALA A 159 19.23 -4.16 -8.60
N ALA A 160 19.37 -3.01 -9.27
CA ALA A 160 18.91 -2.80 -10.64
C ALA A 160 19.67 -3.63 -11.70
N ASN A 161 20.92 -4.00 -11.41
CA ASN A 161 21.77 -4.79 -12.30
C ASN A 161 21.94 -6.25 -11.85
N GLY A 162 21.28 -6.66 -10.76
CA GLY A 162 21.41 -8.02 -10.22
C GLY A 162 22.78 -8.34 -9.61
N PHE A 163 23.54 -7.32 -9.18
CA PHE A 163 24.79 -7.54 -8.45
C PHE A 163 24.52 -7.93 -7.00
N PRO A 164 25.24 -8.93 -6.44
CA PRO A 164 25.05 -9.35 -5.06
C PRO A 164 25.29 -8.22 -4.05
N SER A 165 24.35 -8.05 -3.12
CA SER A 165 24.52 -7.14 -1.99
C SER A 165 25.44 -7.76 -0.92
N THR A 166 26.33 -6.94 -0.36
CA THR A 166 27.24 -7.31 0.74
C THR A 166 26.56 -7.21 2.11
N THR A 167 25.31 -6.77 2.18
CA THR A 167 24.54 -6.62 3.41
C THR A 167 23.12 -7.14 3.18
N LEU A 168 22.55 -7.81 4.18
CA LEU A 168 21.17 -8.28 4.12
C LEU A 168 20.18 -7.10 4.24
N PRO A 169 18.98 -7.19 3.64
CA PRO A 169 17.95 -6.19 3.84
C PRO A 169 17.40 -6.28 5.26
N ILE A 170 17.17 -5.16 5.92
CA ILE A 170 16.60 -5.14 7.27
C ILE A 170 15.06 -5.21 7.29
N ASN A 171 14.40 -4.83 6.20
CA ASN A 171 12.94 -4.74 6.11
C ASN A 171 12.42 -5.31 4.78
N ASN A 172 12.58 -6.62 4.58
CA ASN A 172 12.12 -7.30 3.37
C ASN A 172 11.16 -8.46 3.63
N PRO A 173 10.01 -8.19 4.31
CA PRO A 173 9.03 -9.23 4.55
C PRO A 173 8.38 -9.71 3.25
N ASP A 174 7.74 -10.89 3.32
CA ASP A 174 6.76 -11.30 2.31
C ASP A 174 5.60 -10.30 2.33
N ILE A 175 5.27 -9.75 1.17
CA ILE A 175 4.12 -8.87 1.00
C ILE A 175 3.34 -9.39 -0.21
N LEU A 176 2.31 -10.18 0.04
CA LEU A 176 1.57 -10.84 -1.02
C LEU A 176 0.53 -9.89 -1.60
N ALA A 177 0.46 -9.80 -2.92
CA ALA A 177 -0.69 -9.23 -3.61
C ALA A 177 -1.73 -10.35 -3.77
N LEU A 178 -2.71 -10.37 -2.86
CA LEU A 178 -3.80 -11.37 -2.89
C LEU A 178 -4.73 -11.15 -4.09
N ARG A 179 -4.91 -9.88 -4.47
CA ARG A 179 -5.65 -9.48 -5.67
C ARG A 179 -4.90 -8.37 -6.36
N LEU A 180 -4.61 -8.55 -7.65
CA LEU A 180 -4.16 -7.48 -8.53
C LEU A 180 -5.38 -6.79 -9.17
N PRO A 181 -5.38 -5.47 -9.40
CA PRO A 181 -6.35 -4.86 -10.29
C PRO A 181 -6.21 -5.47 -11.68
N LYS A 182 -7.30 -5.66 -12.45
CA LYS A 182 -7.17 -6.22 -13.81
C LYS A 182 -6.84 -5.16 -14.84
N SER A 183 -7.26 -3.92 -14.59
CA SER A 183 -7.19 -2.79 -15.51
C SER A 183 -5.86 -2.02 -15.48
N ILE A 184 -4.87 -2.47 -14.69
CA ILE A 184 -3.57 -1.82 -14.62
C ILE A 184 -2.49 -2.67 -13.92
N CYS A 185 -1.25 -2.59 -14.41
CA CYS A 185 -0.05 -3.20 -13.79
C CYS A 185 -0.30 -4.66 -13.36
N ASN A 186 -0.92 -5.39 -14.27
CA ASN A 186 -1.29 -6.78 -14.12
C ASN A 186 -0.56 -7.58 -15.19
N PRO A 187 0.25 -8.59 -14.83
CA PRO A 187 1.03 -9.35 -15.80
C PRO A 187 0.16 -10.20 -16.75
N CYS A 188 -1.13 -10.35 -16.44
CA CYS A 188 -2.07 -11.23 -17.14
C CYS A 188 -2.83 -10.52 -18.27
N VAL A 189 -2.79 -9.19 -18.31
CA VAL A 189 -3.46 -8.39 -19.33
C VAL A 189 -2.44 -7.49 -20.01
N ARG A 190 -2.38 -7.54 -21.35
CA ARG A 190 -1.58 -6.58 -22.12
C ARG A 190 -2.38 -5.32 -22.32
N GLU A 191 -2.03 -4.27 -21.59
CA GLU A 191 -2.67 -2.97 -21.69
C GLU A 191 -1.72 -1.89 -22.16
N ARG A 192 -2.29 -0.84 -22.77
CA ARG A 192 -1.55 0.37 -23.09
C ARG A 192 -1.22 1.09 -21.79
N ALA A 193 0.07 1.34 -21.57
CA ALA A 193 0.53 2.10 -20.41
C ALA A 193 -0.14 3.49 -20.38
N PRO A 194 -0.76 3.88 -19.25
CA PRO A 194 -1.35 5.20 -19.12
C PRO A 194 -0.27 6.29 -18.91
N ASP A 195 -0.66 7.52 -19.16
CA ASP A 195 0.13 8.72 -18.89
C ASP A 195 0.29 8.96 -17.37
N LEU A 196 -0.75 8.62 -16.59
CA LEU A 196 -0.80 8.79 -15.15
C LEU A 196 -1.51 7.61 -14.49
N ILE A 197 -0.96 7.13 -13.37
CA ILE A 197 -1.69 6.27 -12.44
C ILE A 197 -1.97 7.06 -11.17
N VAL A 198 -3.23 7.11 -10.79
CA VAL A 198 -3.68 7.66 -9.50
C VAL A 198 -3.88 6.51 -8.53
N VAL A 199 -3.09 6.51 -7.46
CA VAL A 199 -3.10 5.53 -6.39
C VAL A 199 -3.83 6.12 -5.19
N ILE A 200 -5.00 5.56 -4.92
CA ILE A 200 -5.88 6.00 -3.83
C ILE A 200 -5.65 5.09 -2.62
N LYS A 201 -5.13 5.65 -1.54
CA LYS A 201 -4.94 4.96 -0.27
C LYS A 201 -6.32 4.74 0.36
N SER A 202 -6.85 3.52 0.30
CA SER A 202 -8.18 3.18 0.80
C SER A 202 -8.08 2.25 2.02
N CYS A 203 -9.23 1.81 2.54
CA CYS A 203 -9.30 0.87 3.67
C CYS A 203 -10.33 -0.24 3.42
N SER A 204 -10.20 -1.39 4.08
CA SER A 204 -11.09 -2.54 3.92
C SER A 204 -12.57 -2.23 4.17
N TYR A 205 -12.87 -1.20 4.97
CA TYR A 205 -14.22 -0.77 5.33
C TYR A 205 -14.72 0.47 4.56
N CYS A 206 -13.89 1.04 3.68
CA CYS A 206 -14.12 2.35 3.05
C CYS A 206 -14.80 2.23 1.68
N SER A 207 -15.85 1.41 1.56
CA SER A 207 -16.58 1.22 0.29
C SER A 207 -17.24 2.52 -0.17
N ASP A 208 -17.81 3.29 0.77
CA ASP A 208 -18.53 4.53 0.46
C ASP A 208 -17.58 5.59 -0.13
N GLU A 209 -16.35 5.69 0.39
CA GLU A 209 -15.31 6.57 -0.16
C GLU A 209 -14.85 6.12 -1.54
N ARG A 210 -14.73 4.80 -1.79
CA ARG A 210 -14.39 4.29 -3.13
C ARG A 210 -15.50 4.56 -4.13
N ASP A 211 -16.76 4.33 -3.76
CA ASP A 211 -17.91 4.63 -4.61
C ASP A 211 -18.04 6.13 -4.87
N HIS A 212 -17.76 6.98 -3.88
CA HIS A 212 -17.69 8.41 -4.09
C HIS A 212 -16.62 8.77 -5.12
N ALA A 213 -15.39 8.27 -4.97
CA ALA A 213 -14.30 8.55 -5.91
C ALA A 213 -14.67 8.11 -7.34
N ARG A 214 -15.23 6.89 -7.47
CA ARG A 214 -15.75 6.35 -8.74
C ARG A 214 -16.79 7.27 -9.36
N ASN A 215 -17.75 7.77 -8.58
CA ASN A 215 -18.83 8.64 -9.04
C ASN A 215 -18.42 10.11 -9.27
N THR A 216 -17.18 10.48 -8.97
CA THR A 216 -16.71 11.87 -9.02
C THR A 216 -15.46 12.03 -9.86
N PHE A 217 -14.29 12.24 -9.24
CA PHE A 217 -13.07 12.58 -9.96
C PHE A 217 -12.52 11.43 -10.80
N MET A 218 -12.99 10.18 -10.63
CA MET A 218 -12.58 9.05 -11.47
C MET A 218 -13.35 8.95 -12.80
N GLN A 219 -14.37 9.78 -13.01
CA GLN A 219 -15.21 9.71 -14.21
C GLN A 219 -14.40 10.03 -15.48
N ARG A 220 -14.43 9.11 -16.45
CA ARG A 220 -13.57 9.14 -17.65
C ARG A 220 -13.68 10.45 -18.46
N HIS A 221 -14.87 11.05 -18.55
CA HIS A 221 -15.07 12.29 -19.33
C HIS A 221 -14.34 13.50 -18.74
N LEU A 222 -13.93 13.45 -17.47
CA LEU A 222 -13.17 14.52 -16.82
C LEU A 222 -11.68 14.51 -17.20
N TRP A 223 -11.18 13.40 -17.75
CA TRP A 223 -9.76 13.17 -18.05
C TRP A 223 -9.47 13.26 -19.55
N SER A 224 -9.81 14.40 -20.16
CA SER A 224 -9.52 14.60 -21.58
C SER A 224 -8.02 14.81 -21.85
N ASN A 225 -7.53 14.27 -22.97
CA ASN A 225 -6.18 14.46 -23.50
C ASN A 225 -5.00 13.82 -22.74
N ILE A 226 -5.25 13.10 -21.65
CA ILE A 226 -4.28 12.17 -21.04
C ILE A 226 -5.01 10.88 -20.67
N THR A 227 -4.30 9.77 -20.66
CA THR A 227 -4.79 8.47 -20.22
C THR A 227 -4.50 8.31 -18.74
N VAL A 228 -5.55 8.17 -17.93
CA VAL A 228 -5.43 8.01 -16.48
C VAL A 228 -6.07 6.70 -16.07
N GLN A 229 -5.39 5.98 -15.19
CA GLN A 229 -5.93 4.81 -14.52
C GLN A 229 -5.89 4.98 -13.02
N PHE A 230 -6.91 4.48 -12.35
CA PHE A 230 -7.09 4.59 -10.91
C PHE A 230 -6.94 3.23 -10.26
N VAL A 231 -6.37 3.22 -9.06
CA VAL A 231 -6.27 1.99 -8.26
C VAL A 231 -6.49 2.31 -6.79
N PHE A 232 -7.36 1.55 -6.14
CA PHE A 232 -7.50 1.56 -4.69
C PHE A 232 -6.55 0.55 -4.07
N VAL A 233 -5.69 0.99 -3.16
CA VAL A 233 -4.81 0.10 -2.40
C VAL A 233 -5.43 -0.18 -1.04
N VAL A 234 -5.70 -1.46 -0.79
CA VAL A 234 -6.41 -1.94 0.40
C VAL A 234 -5.62 -3.08 1.04
N GLY A 235 -5.66 -3.19 2.36
CA GLY A 235 -5.20 -4.37 3.08
C GLY A 235 -6.33 -5.37 3.28
N ILE A 236 -6.22 -6.20 4.31
CA ILE A 236 -7.28 -7.14 4.70
C ILE A 236 -7.75 -6.89 6.14
N PRO A 237 -9.04 -7.11 6.46
CA PRO A 237 -9.50 -7.07 7.84
C PRO A 237 -8.93 -8.26 8.62
N TYR A 238 -8.64 -8.09 9.91
CA TYR A 238 -8.13 -9.15 10.75
C TYR A 238 -9.25 -9.77 11.61
N PRO A 239 -9.30 -11.10 11.84
CA PRO A 239 -10.40 -11.69 12.61
C PRO A 239 -10.56 -11.14 14.03
N ASN A 240 -9.46 -10.73 14.68
CA ASN A 240 -9.42 -10.21 16.04
C ASN A 240 -8.88 -8.76 16.07
N GLU A 241 -9.40 -7.86 15.24
CA GLU A 241 -9.00 -6.45 15.31
C GLU A 241 -9.33 -5.85 16.68
N SER A 242 -8.56 -4.84 17.07
CA SER A 242 -8.74 -4.04 18.28
C SER A 242 -8.37 -2.60 17.99
N ASN A 243 -8.91 -1.64 18.74
CA ASN A 243 -8.39 -0.27 18.75
C ASN A 243 -7.19 -0.11 19.70
N MET A 244 -6.88 -1.12 20.50
CA MET A 244 -5.73 -1.17 21.40
C MET A 244 -4.59 -1.95 20.76
N PHE A 245 -3.42 -1.34 20.73
CA PHE A 245 -2.20 -1.92 20.19
C PHE A 245 -1.08 -1.83 21.23
N THR A 246 -0.19 -2.82 21.23
CA THR A 246 0.97 -2.86 22.13
C THR A 246 2.23 -3.01 21.29
N PHE A 247 3.20 -2.11 21.49
CA PHE A 247 4.51 -2.18 20.84
C PHE A 247 5.60 -2.07 21.91
N GLY A 248 6.37 -3.14 22.10
CA GLY A 248 7.20 -3.28 23.29
C GLY A 248 6.34 -3.23 24.54
N ASN A 249 6.68 -2.37 25.50
CA ASN A 249 5.92 -2.18 26.73
C ASN A 249 4.85 -1.06 26.63
N ASN A 250 4.73 -0.41 25.46
CA ASN A 250 3.90 0.79 25.29
C ASN A 250 2.55 0.45 24.68
N LYS A 251 1.48 1.02 25.25
CA LYS A 251 0.10 0.85 24.76
C LYS A 251 -0.33 2.06 23.94
N PHE A 252 -1.08 1.81 22.87
CA PHE A 252 -1.58 2.80 21.94
C PHE A 252 -3.08 2.56 21.72
N LYS A 253 -3.87 3.63 21.65
CA LYS A 253 -5.31 3.53 21.41
C LYS A 253 -5.72 4.40 20.22
N LEU A 254 -6.30 3.78 19.21
CA LEU A 254 -6.95 4.50 18.11
C LEU A 254 -8.25 5.16 18.62
N LYS A 255 -8.59 6.32 18.05
CA LYS A 255 -9.86 7.01 18.34
C LYS A 255 -11.03 6.10 17.97
N ASP A 256 -12.09 6.13 18.78
CA ASP A 256 -13.27 5.29 18.53
C ASP A 256 -13.94 5.59 17.18
N SER A 257 -13.85 6.83 16.69
CA SER A 257 -14.35 7.21 15.36
C SER A 257 -13.62 6.49 14.22
N TRP A 258 -12.32 6.23 14.37
CA TRP A 258 -11.49 5.58 13.36
C TRP A 258 -11.64 4.05 13.36
N TRP A 259 -12.13 3.51 14.46
CA TRP A 259 -12.42 2.09 14.69
C TRP A 259 -13.91 1.75 14.52
N ARG A 260 -14.77 2.76 14.32
CA ARG A 260 -16.23 2.64 14.37
C ARG A 260 -16.79 1.53 13.48
N LEU A 261 -16.32 1.42 12.24
CA LEU A 261 -16.80 0.41 11.29
C LEU A 261 -16.35 -0.99 11.70
N SER A 262 -15.10 -1.19 12.08
CA SER A 262 -14.64 -2.49 12.61
C SER A 262 -15.46 -2.92 13.83
N ARG A 263 -15.71 -2.00 14.79
CA ARG A 263 -16.54 -2.29 15.97
C ARG A 263 -17.95 -2.74 15.62
N LYS A 264 -18.60 -2.05 14.68
CA LYS A 264 -19.97 -2.36 14.23
C LYS A 264 -20.06 -3.78 13.67
N HIS A 265 -18.94 -4.32 13.19
CA HIS A 265 -18.87 -5.60 12.48
C HIS A 265 -17.98 -6.64 13.16
N ASP A 266 -17.67 -6.46 14.45
CA ASP A 266 -16.78 -7.32 15.23
C ASP A 266 -17.15 -8.82 15.16
N LYS A 267 -18.45 -9.12 15.08
CA LYS A 267 -18.97 -10.50 14.99
C LYS A 267 -18.82 -11.15 13.62
N ASP A 268 -18.63 -10.38 12.54
CA ASP A 268 -18.64 -10.91 11.17
C ASP A 268 -17.79 -10.11 10.17
N ARG A 269 -16.49 -9.95 10.48
CA ARG A 269 -15.49 -9.32 9.59
C ARG A 269 -15.30 -10.05 8.27
N TRP A 270 -15.65 -11.34 8.23
CA TRP A 270 -15.66 -12.16 7.02
C TRP A 270 -16.53 -11.56 5.91
N THR A 271 -17.69 -11.00 6.25
CA THR A 271 -18.56 -10.38 5.22
C THR A 271 -17.90 -9.22 4.50
N PHE A 272 -16.99 -8.49 5.14
CA PHE A 272 -16.25 -7.40 4.48
C PHE A 272 -15.28 -7.90 3.45
N ILE A 273 -14.49 -8.93 3.77
CA ILE A 273 -13.56 -9.45 2.76
C ILE A 273 -14.31 -10.10 1.59
N LYS A 274 -15.46 -10.74 1.85
CA LYS A 274 -16.34 -11.24 0.79
C LYS A 274 -16.86 -10.10 -0.09
N ARG A 275 -17.37 -9.01 0.50
CA ARG A 275 -17.84 -7.83 -0.24
C ARG A 275 -16.71 -7.15 -1.01
N LEU A 276 -15.54 -6.99 -0.40
CA LEU A 276 -14.36 -6.42 -1.04
C LEU A 276 -13.90 -7.27 -2.23
N ALA A 277 -13.97 -8.60 -2.14
CA ALA A 277 -13.70 -9.48 -3.27
C ALA A 277 -14.71 -9.31 -4.40
N MET A 278 -16.01 -9.26 -4.08
CA MET A 278 -17.07 -8.99 -5.07
C MET A 278 -16.91 -7.61 -5.73
N GLU A 279 -16.56 -6.60 -4.95
CA GLU A 279 -16.28 -5.25 -5.44
C GLU A 279 -15.06 -5.22 -6.37
N ALA A 280 -13.97 -5.89 -5.97
CA ALA A 280 -12.76 -6.00 -6.78
C ALA A 280 -12.99 -6.78 -8.09
N ASP A 281 -13.91 -7.75 -8.09
CA ASP A 281 -14.30 -8.47 -9.29
C ASP A 281 -15.18 -7.64 -10.22
N PHE A 282 -16.05 -6.79 -9.67
CA PHE A 282 -16.94 -5.94 -10.46
C PHE A 282 -16.25 -4.70 -11.03
N HIS A 283 -15.45 -4.00 -10.23
CA HIS A 283 -14.80 -2.74 -10.64
C HIS A 283 -13.39 -2.92 -11.19
N GLU A 284 -12.73 -4.03 -10.84
CA GLU A 284 -11.40 -4.40 -11.35
C GLU A 284 -10.26 -3.41 -11.02
N ASP A 285 -10.50 -2.44 -10.13
CA ASP A 285 -9.64 -1.31 -9.78
C ASP A 285 -9.02 -1.41 -8.37
N ILE A 286 -9.04 -2.58 -7.74
CA ILE A 286 -8.59 -2.79 -6.36
C ILE A 286 -7.36 -3.69 -6.30
N LEU A 287 -6.29 -3.15 -5.70
CA LEU A 287 -5.10 -3.89 -5.28
C LEU A 287 -5.23 -4.28 -3.80
N ILE A 288 -5.23 -5.58 -3.50
CA ILE A 288 -5.39 -6.11 -2.14
C ILE A 288 -4.10 -6.77 -1.66
N GLY A 289 -3.49 -6.18 -0.64
CA GLY A 289 -2.31 -6.73 0.03
C GLY A 289 -2.66 -7.66 1.19
N SER A 290 -1.77 -8.59 1.51
CA SER A 290 -1.95 -9.58 2.60
C SER A 290 -1.66 -9.05 4.01
N PHE A 291 -1.46 -7.73 4.18
CA PHE A 291 -1.22 -7.12 5.49
C PHE A 291 -2.54 -6.65 6.11
N HIS A 292 -2.58 -6.60 7.45
CA HIS A 292 -3.78 -6.14 8.15
C HIS A 292 -4.00 -4.65 7.90
N ASP A 293 -5.19 -4.28 7.46
CA ASP A 293 -5.53 -2.92 7.09
C ASP A 293 -5.77 -2.04 8.33
N THR A 294 -4.68 -1.60 8.95
CA THR A 294 -4.71 -0.83 10.20
C THR A 294 -3.84 0.42 10.07
N TYR A 295 -4.12 1.41 10.92
CA TYR A 295 -3.34 2.66 11.00
C TYR A 295 -1.84 2.40 11.18
N PHE A 296 -1.46 1.40 11.99
CA PHE A 296 -0.04 1.11 12.24
C PHE A 296 0.65 0.30 11.12
N ASN A 297 -0.09 -0.14 10.10
CA ASN A 297 0.45 -0.82 8.92
C ASN A 297 0.48 0.08 7.67
N LEU A 298 0.28 1.40 7.82
CA LEU A 298 0.32 2.33 6.69
C LEU A 298 1.67 2.33 5.97
N SER A 299 2.79 2.25 6.68
CA SER A 299 4.11 2.12 6.05
C SER A 299 4.26 0.81 5.27
N THR A 300 3.64 -0.28 5.73
CA THR A 300 3.63 -1.56 4.99
C THR A 300 2.81 -1.42 3.71
N LYS A 301 1.66 -0.73 3.77
CA LYS A 301 0.85 -0.38 2.60
C LYS A 301 1.63 0.50 1.63
N LEU A 302 2.39 1.48 2.11
CA LEU A 302 3.26 2.32 1.28
C LEU A 302 4.30 1.48 0.52
N VAL A 303 5.01 0.60 1.22
CA VAL A 303 6.02 -0.28 0.62
C VAL A 303 5.39 -1.25 -0.38
N PHE A 304 4.26 -1.85 -0.03
CA PHE A 304 3.48 -2.71 -0.91
C PHE A 304 3.18 -2.02 -2.24
N THR A 305 2.65 -0.79 -2.16
CA THR A 305 2.34 0.04 -3.33
C THR A 305 3.58 0.31 -4.18
N PHE A 306 4.68 0.79 -3.58
CA PHE A 306 5.90 1.10 -4.34
C PHE A 306 6.48 -0.12 -5.03
N ARG A 307 6.46 -1.27 -4.37
CA ARG A 307 6.97 -2.50 -4.97
C ARG A 307 6.06 -3.02 -6.08
N TRP A 308 4.74 -2.96 -5.92
CA TRP A 308 3.79 -3.29 -6.99
C TRP A 308 4.00 -2.38 -8.20
N LEU A 309 4.00 -1.06 -8.00
CA LEU A 309 4.22 -0.08 -9.07
C LEU A 309 5.57 -0.30 -9.76
N SER A 310 6.62 -0.50 -8.98
CA SER A 310 7.98 -0.70 -9.50
C SER A 310 8.12 -2.01 -10.28
N ALA A 311 7.46 -3.09 -9.85
CA ALA A 311 7.69 -4.43 -10.39
C ALA A 311 6.76 -4.80 -11.54
N LEU A 312 5.52 -4.31 -11.52
CA LEU A 312 4.46 -4.77 -12.42
C LEU A 312 3.95 -3.70 -13.40
N CYS A 313 4.21 -2.41 -13.15
CA CYS A 313 3.82 -1.38 -14.10
C CYS A 313 4.82 -1.28 -15.26
N PRO A 314 4.35 -1.02 -16.49
CA PRO A 314 5.23 -0.74 -17.61
C PRO A 314 6.17 0.44 -17.34
N ASN A 315 7.43 0.30 -17.75
CA ASN A 315 8.45 1.34 -17.59
C ASN A 315 8.10 2.67 -18.29
N THR A 316 7.16 2.65 -19.24
CA THR A 316 6.66 3.81 -19.98
C THR A 316 5.72 4.70 -19.18
N VAL A 317 5.14 4.21 -18.07
CA VAL A 317 4.36 5.06 -17.16
C VAL A 317 5.31 6.07 -16.49
N PRO A 318 5.13 7.38 -16.69
CA PRO A 318 6.08 8.37 -16.19
C PRO A 318 5.78 8.83 -14.76
N LEU A 319 4.52 8.84 -14.36
CA LEU A 319 4.06 9.55 -13.16
C LEU A 319 3.05 8.74 -12.35
N PHE A 320 3.21 8.80 -11.03
CA PHE A 320 2.27 8.26 -10.05
C PHE A 320 1.81 9.38 -9.12
N LEU A 321 0.49 9.52 -8.94
CA LEU A 321 -0.11 10.44 -7.97
C LEU A 321 -0.73 9.63 -6.85
N PHE A 322 -0.35 9.93 -5.62
CA PHE A 322 -0.85 9.28 -4.41
C PHE A 322 -1.81 10.22 -3.69
N ILE A 323 -2.98 9.73 -3.31
CA ILE A 323 -4.02 10.52 -2.63
C ILE A 323 -4.70 9.70 -1.54
N ASP A 324 -5.05 10.35 -0.42
CA ASP A 324 -5.84 9.75 0.64
C ASP A 324 -7.33 9.65 0.25
N ASN A 325 -8.09 8.76 0.88
CA ASN A 325 -9.48 8.51 0.51
C ASN A 325 -10.46 9.62 0.92
N ASP A 326 -10.02 10.61 1.69
CA ASP A 326 -10.79 11.78 2.10
C ASP A 326 -10.47 13.04 1.28
N TYR A 327 -9.73 12.90 0.18
CA TYR A 327 -9.48 13.95 -0.82
C TYR A 327 -9.94 13.52 -2.21
N ASP A 328 -10.38 14.50 -3.00
CA ASP A 328 -10.68 14.36 -4.41
C ASP A 328 -9.63 15.08 -5.25
N LEU A 329 -9.42 14.59 -6.48
CA LEU A 329 -8.62 15.30 -7.48
C LEU A 329 -9.44 16.31 -8.27
N VAL A 330 -8.77 17.36 -8.72
CA VAL A 330 -9.29 18.36 -9.66
C VAL A 330 -8.72 18.03 -11.05
N PRO A 331 -9.46 17.32 -11.92
CA PRO A 331 -8.89 16.70 -13.10
C PRO A 331 -8.23 17.69 -14.07
N TRP A 332 -8.85 18.86 -14.30
CA TRP A 332 -8.31 19.86 -15.24
C TRP A 332 -6.98 20.47 -14.77
N ASN A 333 -6.80 20.66 -13.46
CA ASN A 333 -5.54 21.16 -12.91
C ASN A 333 -4.45 20.09 -12.96
N VAL A 334 -4.79 18.81 -12.74
CA VAL A 334 -3.86 17.68 -12.92
C VAL A 334 -3.43 17.56 -14.38
N ILE A 335 -4.36 17.68 -15.33
CA ILE A 335 -4.06 17.66 -16.78
C ILE A 335 -3.11 18.81 -17.15
N LYS A 336 -3.42 20.04 -16.70
CA LYS A 336 -2.59 21.22 -16.93
C LYS A 336 -1.18 21.02 -16.37
N PHE A 337 -1.07 20.52 -15.14
CA PHE A 337 0.20 20.21 -14.52
C PHE A 337 1.00 19.19 -15.35
N TYR A 338 0.37 18.08 -15.73
CA TYR A 338 1.01 17.03 -16.52
C TYR A 338 1.57 17.56 -17.84
N LYS A 339 0.75 18.30 -18.60
CA LYS A 339 1.13 18.83 -19.92
C LYS A 339 2.21 19.90 -19.88
N ASN A 340 2.37 20.59 -18.75
CA ASN A 340 3.39 21.63 -18.58
C ASN A 340 4.79 21.07 -18.27
N HIS A 341 4.95 19.75 -18.17
CA HIS A 341 6.23 19.12 -17.87
C HIS A 341 6.60 18.10 -18.96
N THR A 342 7.90 17.99 -19.24
CA THR A 342 8.42 16.94 -20.13
C THR A 342 8.35 15.57 -19.44
N ILE A 343 8.28 14.50 -20.23
CA ILE A 343 8.28 13.12 -19.71
C ILE A 343 9.48 12.86 -18.80
N ASP A 344 10.69 13.30 -19.19
CA ASP A 344 11.89 13.13 -18.35
C ASP A 344 11.77 13.84 -17.01
N CYS A 345 11.24 15.07 -17.01
CA CYS A 345 10.99 15.81 -15.77
C CYS A 345 9.99 15.07 -14.88
N LEU A 346 8.90 14.54 -15.45
CA LEU A 346 7.89 13.80 -14.70
C LEU A 346 8.45 12.53 -14.06
N ARG A 347 9.35 11.81 -14.74
CA ARG A 347 9.95 10.55 -14.26
C ARG A 347 10.84 10.71 -13.03
N ASP A 348 11.46 11.87 -12.87
CA ASP A 348 12.34 12.20 -11.74
C ASP A 348 11.69 13.17 -10.72
N LEU A 349 10.42 13.51 -10.92
CA LEU A 349 9.71 14.44 -10.07
C LEU A 349 9.46 13.86 -8.66
N THR A 350 9.64 14.71 -7.65
CA THR A 350 9.01 14.54 -6.34
C THR A 350 8.23 15.79 -6.01
N GLY A 351 6.99 15.66 -5.54
CA GLY A 351 6.18 16.82 -5.22
C GLY A 351 5.09 16.53 -4.21
N GLY A 352 4.85 17.46 -3.29
CA GLY A 352 3.86 17.32 -2.22
C GLY A 352 3.87 18.53 -1.32
N ILE A 353 3.14 18.48 -0.22
CA ILE A 353 3.21 19.51 0.83
C ILE A 353 4.37 19.17 1.75
N ARG A 354 5.45 19.93 1.67
CA ARG A 354 6.69 19.61 2.38
C ARG A 354 6.59 20.01 3.85
N HIS A 355 6.55 19.03 4.75
CA HIS A 355 6.75 19.26 6.17
C HIS A 355 8.24 19.23 6.53
N LYS A 356 8.69 20.20 7.33
CA LYS A 356 10.09 20.34 7.77
C LYS A 356 10.14 20.39 9.29
N ASN A 357 11.27 19.98 9.86
CA ASN A 357 11.60 20.13 11.28
C ASN A 357 10.61 19.45 12.25
N SER A 358 9.93 18.39 11.82
CA SER A 358 9.01 17.64 12.69
C SER A 358 9.78 16.94 13.81
N MET A 359 9.40 17.23 15.05
CA MET A 359 9.88 16.49 16.21
C MET A 359 9.28 15.09 16.24
N VAL A 360 10.08 14.12 16.70
CA VAL A 360 9.62 12.75 16.92
C VAL A 360 8.92 12.68 18.26
N ILE A 361 7.63 12.32 18.26
CA ILE A 361 6.88 12.07 19.48
C ILE A 361 7.36 10.73 20.07
N ARG A 362 7.65 10.70 21.37
CA ARG A 362 8.07 9.50 22.08
C ARG A 362 6.91 8.89 22.88
N PRO A 363 6.89 7.55 23.10
CA PRO A 363 5.87 6.91 23.92
C PRO A 363 5.81 7.45 25.35
N SER A 364 4.67 7.29 26.01
CA SER A 364 4.50 7.68 27.41
C SER A 364 5.25 6.71 28.32
N TYR A 365 6.06 7.23 29.24
CA TYR A 365 6.90 6.42 30.14
C TYR A 365 6.19 6.00 31.43
N ASP A 366 5.07 6.62 31.76
CA ASP A 366 4.25 6.37 32.95
C ASP A 366 3.28 5.16 32.79
N GLY A 367 3.39 4.42 31.67
CA GLY A 367 2.48 3.32 31.35
C GLY A 367 1.11 3.75 30.79
N ASN A 368 0.87 5.06 30.64
CA ASN A 368 -0.35 5.56 30.00
C ASN A 368 -0.38 5.27 28.50
N ILE A 369 -1.57 5.47 27.93
CA ILE A 369 -1.78 5.35 26.48
C ILE A 369 -0.90 6.39 25.77
N SER A 370 0.03 5.89 24.96
CA SER A 370 0.91 6.70 24.13
C SER A 370 0.16 7.32 22.96
N SER A 371 0.65 8.45 22.48
CA SER A 371 0.20 9.03 21.21
C SER A 371 0.32 8.00 20.09
N ILE A 372 -0.69 7.93 19.23
CA ILE A 372 -0.68 7.11 18.01
C ILE A 372 0.47 7.49 17.05
N TRP A 373 1.03 8.69 17.20
CA TRP A 373 2.16 9.19 16.41
C TRP A 373 3.50 8.97 17.10
N ALA A 374 3.51 8.31 18.26
CA ALA A 374 4.73 8.05 19.00
C ALA A 374 5.56 6.90 18.40
N VAL A 375 6.86 7.14 18.27
CA VAL A 375 7.83 6.19 17.68
C VAL A 375 8.93 5.87 18.71
N MET A 376 9.18 4.58 18.91
CA MET A 376 10.18 4.09 19.85
C MET A 376 11.59 4.42 19.36
N LEU A 377 12.55 4.52 20.28
CA LEU A 377 13.95 4.75 19.91
C LEU A 377 14.45 3.65 18.96
N LYS A 378 14.20 2.38 19.28
CA LYS A 378 14.55 1.24 18.41
C LYS A 378 14.01 1.30 16.98
N GLU A 379 12.91 2.03 16.75
CA GLU A 379 12.35 2.25 15.42
C GLU A 379 13.05 3.42 14.73
N PHE A 380 13.26 4.53 15.45
CA PHE A 380 13.90 5.73 14.94
C PHE A 380 14.66 6.52 16.03
N PRO A 381 16.01 6.55 15.99
CA PRO A 381 16.86 7.19 16.99
C PRO A 381 16.72 8.67 17.20
N TRP A 382 16.45 9.40 16.13
CA TRP A 382 16.72 10.81 16.08
C TRP A 382 15.55 11.60 16.67
N SER A 383 15.84 12.78 17.19
CA SER A 383 14.80 13.64 17.79
C SER A 383 13.91 14.34 16.77
N ARG A 384 14.34 14.38 15.50
CA ARG A 384 13.61 14.99 14.39
C ARG A 384 13.56 14.09 13.18
N TYR A 385 12.45 14.07 12.48
CA TYR A 385 12.36 13.44 11.18
C TYR A 385 13.08 14.28 10.12
N PRO A 386 13.70 13.67 9.10
CA PRO A 386 14.02 14.38 7.87
C PRO A 386 12.74 14.93 7.22
N PRO A 387 12.85 15.93 6.31
CA PRO A 387 11.67 16.45 5.62
C PRO A 387 10.88 15.36 4.88
N TYR A 388 9.56 15.48 4.89
CA TYR A 388 8.64 14.54 4.24
C TYR A 388 7.42 15.26 3.64
N PHE A 389 6.56 14.52 2.95
CA PHE A 389 5.26 15.02 2.48
C PHE A 389 4.14 14.61 3.43
N TYR A 390 3.19 15.51 3.68
CA TYR A 390 1.94 15.11 4.33
C TYR A 390 1.21 14.06 3.49
N GLY A 391 0.62 13.06 4.15
CA GLY A 391 0.02 11.87 3.54
C GLY A 391 -1.31 12.09 2.81
N ALA A 392 -1.75 13.34 2.67
CA ALA A 392 -2.98 13.72 1.98
C ALA A 392 -2.87 13.57 0.46
N THR A 393 -1.82 14.16 -0.15
CA THR A 393 -1.57 14.07 -1.58
C THR A 393 -0.11 14.34 -1.89
N TYR A 394 0.50 13.52 -2.76
CA TYR A 394 1.83 13.73 -3.30
C TYR A 394 2.00 13.04 -4.66
N ILE A 395 3.03 13.42 -5.40
CA ILE A 395 3.35 12.95 -6.74
C ILE A 395 4.79 12.45 -6.76
N LEU A 396 5.00 11.28 -7.34
CA LEU A 396 6.33 10.70 -7.54
C LEU A 396 6.48 10.21 -8.98
N GLY A 397 7.61 10.57 -9.58
CA GLY A 397 8.03 10.04 -10.86
C GLY A 397 8.40 8.57 -10.78
N SER A 398 8.35 7.90 -11.93
CA SER A 398 8.56 6.44 -11.96
C SER A 398 9.97 6.00 -11.60
N ASN A 399 11.00 6.82 -11.87
CA ASN A 399 12.36 6.53 -11.41
C ASN A 399 12.46 6.64 -9.89
N ILE A 400 11.76 7.59 -9.29
CA ILE A 400 11.72 7.77 -7.83
C ILE A 400 11.05 6.57 -7.15
N VAL A 401 9.89 6.12 -7.64
CA VAL A 401 9.18 4.96 -7.08
C VAL A 401 10.03 3.69 -7.12
N LYS A 402 10.78 3.45 -8.22
CA LYS A 402 11.72 2.31 -8.31
C LYS A 402 12.81 2.35 -7.25
N ARG A 403 13.42 3.54 -7.05
CA ARG A 403 14.44 3.73 -6.01
C ARG A 403 13.86 3.52 -4.61
N LEU A 404 12.67 4.05 -4.34
CA LEU A 404 11.97 3.87 -3.06
C LEU A 404 11.61 2.40 -2.78
N ALA A 405 11.17 1.66 -3.80
CA ALA A 405 10.86 0.23 -3.69
C ALA A 405 12.07 -0.57 -3.18
N ILE A 406 13.26 -0.31 -3.74
CA ILE A 406 14.51 -0.95 -3.31
C ILE A 406 14.95 -0.43 -1.94
N ALA A 407 15.02 0.90 -1.77
CA ALA A 407 15.50 1.53 -0.54
C ALA A 407 14.70 1.08 0.70
N SER A 408 13.40 0.82 0.53
CA SER A 408 12.52 0.33 1.60
C SER A 408 12.96 -1.00 2.20
N ALA A 409 13.65 -1.85 1.44
CA ALA A 409 14.15 -3.14 1.92
C ALA A 409 15.36 -2.98 2.87
N PHE A 410 16.11 -1.89 2.71
CA PHE A 410 17.34 -1.57 3.43
C PHE A 410 17.18 -0.43 4.45
N THR A 411 15.95 -0.10 4.79
CA THR A 411 15.62 0.97 5.74
C THR A 411 14.78 0.39 6.85
N GLN A 412 15.10 0.74 8.10
CA GLN A 412 14.33 0.32 9.28
C GLN A 412 12.87 0.75 9.15
N HIS A 413 11.97 -0.21 9.28
CA HIS A 413 10.54 0.07 9.27
C HIS A 413 10.14 0.93 10.48
N ILE A 414 9.30 1.94 10.23
CA ILE A 414 8.56 2.68 11.26
C ILE A 414 7.08 2.74 10.86
N ARG A 415 6.18 2.88 11.83
CA ARG A 415 4.72 2.79 11.61
C ARG A 415 4.07 4.06 11.02
N ILE A 416 4.79 5.18 10.97
CA ILE A 416 4.30 6.47 10.44
C ILE A 416 4.77 6.59 8.98
N ASP A 417 3.85 6.45 8.03
CA ASP A 417 4.13 6.34 6.59
C ASP A 417 4.72 7.62 6.00
N ASP A 418 4.17 8.77 6.34
CA ASP A 418 4.68 10.08 5.89
C ASP A 418 6.15 10.27 6.31
N ALA A 419 6.42 10.05 7.60
CA ALA A 419 7.77 10.15 8.16
C ALA A 419 8.71 9.08 7.57
N TYR A 420 8.21 7.86 7.36
CA TYR A 420 8.97 6.79 6.71
C TYR A 420 9.37 7.17 5.28
N LEU A 421 8.47 7.80 4.51
CA LEU A 421 8.79 8.33 3.18
C LEU A 421 9.90 9.38 3.24
N GLY A 422 9.89 10.27 4.23
CA GLY A 422 10.99 11.22 4.45
C GLY A 422 12.33 10.57 4.74
N ILE A 423 12.33 9.48 5.52
CA ILE A 423 13.54 8.69 5.80
C ILE A 423 14.08 8.08 4.51
N LEU A 424 13.21 7.51 3.67
CA LEU A 424 13.61 6.95 2.38
C LEU A 424 14.17 8.02 1.45
N PHE A 425 13.54 9.20 1.36
CA PHE A 425 14.10 10.31 0.59
C PHE A 425 15.47 10.70 1.08
N ASN A 426 15.67 10.82 2.39
CA ASN A 426 16.95 11.18 2.96
C ASN A 426 18.04 10.14 2.66
N LYS A 427 17.74 8.83 2.83
CA LYS A 427 18.65 7.75 2.47
C LYS A 427 19.06 7.79 1.00
N LEU A 428 18.15 8.21 0.12
CA LEU A 428 18.38 8.36 -1.33
C LEU A 428 18.97 9.72 -1.74
N ASN A 429 19.32 10.59 -0.80
CA ASN A 429 19.75 11.98 -1.03
C ASN A 429 18.74 12.79 -1.87
N ILE A 430 17.45 12.47 -1.79
CA ILE A 430 16.36 13.18 -2.46
C ILE A 430 15.85 14.29 -1.54
N ILE A 431 15.73 15.50 -2.08
CA ILE A 431 15.09 16.62 -1.38
C ILE A 431 13.62 16.65 -1.78
N PRO A 432 12.66 16.34 -0.88
CA PRO A 432 11.24 16.47 -1.20
C PRO A 432 10.92 17.93 -1.52
N ARG A 433 10.32 18.19 -2.69
CA ARG A 433 9.99 19.54 -3.18
C ARG A 433 8.54 19.90 -2.86
N ASN A 434 8.33 21.13 -2.39
CA ASN A 434 6.98 21.64 -2.24
C ASN A 434 6.37 21.83 -3.63
N LEU A 435 5.10 21.45 -3.80
CA LEU A 435 4.31 21.84 -4.97
C LEU A 435 3.13 22.69 -4.51
N ASP A 436 3.12 23.95 -4.93
CA ASP A 436 2.12 24.93 -4.47
C ASP A 436 0.69 24.63 -4.98
N ILE A 437 0.58 23.76 -5.98
CA ILE A 437 -0.70 23.22 -6.46
C ILE A 437 -1.30 22.14 -5.53
N ILE A 438 -0.63 21.78 -4.43
CA ILE A 438 -1.13 20.80 -3.47
C ILE A 438 -1.34 21.50 -2.12
N SER A 439 -2.53 21.37 -1.54
CA SER A 439 -2.86 21.97 -0.24
C SER A 439 -3.74 21.04 0.61
N LEU A 440 -3.64 21.14 1.94
CA LEU A 440 -4.46 20.36 2.88
C LEU A 440 -5.91 20.85 2.95
N ALA A 441 -6.18 22.08 2.49
CA ALA A 441 -7.47 22.74 2.69
C ALA A 441 -7.92 23.55 1.48
N SER A 442 -7.60 23.09 0.26
CA SER A 442 -7.99 23.79 -0.98
C SER A 442 -9.50 24.06 -1.03
N GLY A 443 -9.87 25.32 -1.25
CA GLY A 443 -11.23 25.77 -1.57
C GLY A 443 -11.37 26.22 -3.03
N GLY A 444 -12.49 26.88 -3.34
CA GLY A 444 -12.73 27.44 -4.68
C GLY A 444 -11.59 28.31 -5.22
N PRO A 445 -11.12 29.33 -4.47
CA PRO A 445 -10.02 30.20 -4.92
C PRO A 445 -8.69 29.46 -5.16
N ASP A 446 -8.38 28.43 -4.36
CA ASP A 446 -7.19 27.61 -4.55
C ASP A 446 -7.30 26.77 -5.83
N ILE A 447 -8.48 26.21 -6.09
CA ILE A 447 -8.78 25.45 -7.31
C ILE A 447 -8.66 26.35 -8.56
N GLU A 448 -9.19 27.56 -8.51
CA GLU A 448 -9.03 28.55 -9.59
C GLU A 448 -7.56 28.92 -9.82
N SER A 449 -6.76 28.94 -8.75
CA SER A 449 -5.31 29.18 -8.79
C SER A 449 -4.47 27.97 -9.23
N GLY A 450 -5.09 26.80 -9.41
CA GLY A 450 -4.43 25.60 -9.92
C GLY A 450 -4.30 24.42 -8.94
N ALA A 451 -4.93 24.47 -7.77
CA ALA A 451 -4.87 23.37 -6.81
C ALA A 451 -5.41 22.05 -7.40
N ILE A 452 -4.68 20.95 -7.22
CA ILE A 452 -5.01 19.64 -7.80
C ILE A 452 -5.79 18.73 -6.87
N ASN A 453 -5.78 19.00 -5.57
CA ASN A 453 -6.46 18.20 -4.56
C ASN A 453 -7.38 19.07 -3.71
N VAL A 454 -8.47 18.49 -3.23
CA VAL A 454 -9.48 19.18 -2.42
C VAL A 454 -10.08 18.18 -1.43
N PRO A 455 -10.24 18.53 -0.14
CA PRO A 455 -10.94 17.67 0.79
C PRO A 455 -12.34 17.31 0.29
N HIS A 456 -12.69 16.04 0.40
CA HIS A 456 -13.92 15.46 -0.14
C HIS A 456 -15.21 16.19 0.32
N TYR A 457 -15.27 16.64 1.58
CA TYR A 457 -16.42 17.38 2.12
C TYR A 457 -16.56 18.80 1.53
N ILE A 458 -15.48 19.36 0.99
CA ILE A 458 -15.48 20.65 0.30
C ILE A 458 -15.92 20.44 -1.15
N SER A 459 -15.29 19.50 -1.85
CA SER A 459 -15.53 19.23 -3.28
C SER A 459 -17.01 18.93 -3.57
N LYS A 460 -17.68 18.16 -2.69
CA LYS A 460 -19.13 17.85 -2.75
C LYS A 460 -20.02 19.10 -2.87
N ARG A 461 -19.57 20.22 -2.30
CA ARG A 461 -20.31 21.49 -2.26
C ARG A 461 -19.95 22.42 -3.40
N ILE A 462 -18.71 22.38 -3.89
CA ILE A 462 -18.20 23.39 -4.82
C ILE A 462 -17.96 22.87 -6.23
N ILE A 463 -17.85 21.57 -6.47
CA ILE A 463 -17.65 20.97 -7.79
C ILE A 463 -18.96 20.31 -8.27
N ASP A 464 -19.32 20.57 -9.52
CA ASP A 464 -20.27 19.74 -10.25
C ASP A 464 -19.51 18.69 -11.06
N TRP A 465 -19.53 17.45 -10.58
CA TRP A 465 -18.80 16.33 -11.18
C TRP A 465 -19.41 15.85 -12.52
N LYS A 466 -20.65 16.24 -12.84
CA LYS A 466 -21.21 15.96 -14.17
C LYS A 466 -20.53 16.81 -15.23
N THR A 467 -20.32 18.09 -14.93
CA THR A 467 -19.70 19.04 -15.87
C THR A 467 -18.20 19.22 -15.66
N GLY A 468 -17.66 18.80 -14.52
CA GLY A 468 -16.28 19.05 -14.13
C GLY A 468 -15.98 20.53 -13.84
N LYS A 469 -16.97 21.32 -13.41
CA LYS A 469 -16.82 22.76 -13.18
C LYS A 469 -17.12 23.14 -11.73
N LEU A 470 -16.61 24.30 -11.30
CA LEU A 470 -17.04 24.90 -10.03
C LEU A 470 -18.51 25.36 -10.15
N ARG A 471 -19.31 25.07 -9.12
CA ARG A 471 -20.74 25.44 -9.05
C ARG A 471 -20.94 26.95 -8.90
N PHE A 472 -20.00 27.61 -8.24
CA PHE A 472 -19.99 29.04 -7.99
C PHE A 472 -18.68 29.59 -8.53
N SER A 473 -18.49 29.67 -9.85
CA SER A 473 -17.39 30.48 -10.38
C SER A 473 -17.75 31.94 -10.15
N HIS A 474 -16.99 32.65 -9.32
CA HIS A 474 -17.07 34.11 -9.34
C HIS A 474 -16.51 34.54 -10.71
N ARG A 475 -17.41 35.01 -11.59
CA ARG A 475 -17.02 35.68 -12.83
C ARG A 475 -16.43 37.03 -12.52
#